data_AF-A0A6H9L2X6-F1
#
_entry.id   AF-A0A6H9L2X6-F1
#
_cell.length_a   1.000
_cell.length_b   1.000
_cell.length_c   1.000
_cell.angle_alpha   90.00
_cell.angle_beta   90.00
_cell.angle_gamma   90.00
#
_symmetry.space_group_name_H-M   'P 1'
#
loop_
_entity.id
_entity.type
_entity.pdbx_description
1 polymer ?
#
loop_
_entity_poly.entity_id
_entity_poly.type
_entity_poly.pdbx_seq_one_letter_code
_entity_poly.pdbx_strand_id
1 'polypeptide(L)'
;MFQKVRDKISSRLNKGKDSIEPYLGKGKDIYKRYEKFYPVLFFLAGFLYDSLTLSIGNTADHFILLGNIIIAGAMILLIGLIETDQISNEKIVQFKKWYPNILQFLLGGLFSAYVVFYFKSAAISKSLIFVSFLIILLLLNEFFHHKMANITFLCTLYFFATFAFLTFFLPILTHKLDSATFFSSGVIGFVITAGLVTAIYRQIFKNDPKVIFKKASPPVLVFGIMSFFYMANWIPPVPLSMKDGGIYHYVKKESVNNAYTVKYYRDWYFKFWDDSDNIYPWVNGDTVYCYASVFAPIDWEATVFYQWYKYENSAEKWQKRDRLSYKISGGRKGGYRGYTYKKNIERGEWRVDIETELGQVLGRIEFEIIENGGKKGREFSMKK
;
A
#
# COMPACT_ATOMS: atom_id res chain seq x y z
N MET A 1 57.53 43.34 -10.35
CA MET A 1 57.06 42.15 -11.10
C MET A 1 55.84 41.49 -10.45
N PHE A 2 55.82 41.31 -9.13
CA PHE A 2 54.69 40.70 -8.38
C PHE A 2 53.35 41.46 -8.44
N GLN A 3 53.35 42.79 -8.50
CA GLN A 3 52.11 43.60 -8.55
C GLN A 3 51.31 43.36 -9.84
N LYS A 4 51.98 43.34 -10.99
CA LYS A 4 51.37 43.05 -12.30
C LYS A 4 50.78 41.64 -12.38
N VAL A 5 51.35 40.66 -11.67
CA VAL A 5 50.82 39.29 -11.62
C VAL A 5 49.57 39.23 -10.73
N ARG A 6 49.59 39.91 -9.58
CA ARG A 6 48.43 40.00 -8.68
C ARG A 6 47.22 40.68 -9.34
N ASP A 7 47.44 41.78 -10.06
CA ASP A 7 46.37 42.50 -10.76
C ASP A 7 45.80 41.72 -11.97
N LYS A 8 46.64 40.91 -12.60
CA LYS A 8 46.22 40.01 -13.70
C LYS A 8 45.42 38.81 -13.19
N ILE A 9 45.68 38.35 -11.97
CA ILE A 9 44.93 37.27 -11.32
C ILE A 9 43.59 37.81 -10.79
N SER A 10 43.58 38.97 -10.13
CA SER A 10 42.34 39.59 -9.62
C SER A 10 41.37 39.97 -10.75
N SER A 11 41.86 40.53 -11.86
CA SER A 11 41.02 40.85 -13.02
C SER A 11 40.45 39.61 -13.73
N ARG A 12 41.18 38.48 -13.73
CA ARG A 12 40.68 37.20 -14.26
C ARG A 12 39.63 36.56 -13.34
N LEU A 13 39.78 36.67 -12.02
CA LEU A 13 38.81 36.18 -11.05
C LEU A 13 37.50 36.99 -11.10
N ASN A 14 37.57 38.33 -11.22
CA ASN A 14 36.36 39.16 -11.39
C ASN A 14 35.65 38.89 -12.72
N LYS A 15 36.38 38.76 -13.84
CA LYS A 15 35.78 38.37 -15.13
C LYS A 15 35.09 37.00 -15.12
N GLY A 16 35.58 36.07 -14.30
CA GLY A 16 34.94 34.77 -14.08
C GLY A 16 33.69 34.83 -13.20
N LYS A 17 33.58 35.85 -12.34
CA LYS A 17 32.42 36.07 -11.46
C LYS A 17 31.28 36.76 -12.22
N ASP A 18 31.62 37.78 -13.03
CA ASP A 18 30.67 38.52 -13.87
C ASP A 18 30.09 37.65 -15.01
N SER A 19 30.81 36.60 -15.45
CA SER A 19 30.35 35.70 -16.51
C SER A 19 29.38 34.61 -16.03
N ILE A 20 29.34 34.32 -14.72
CA ILE A 20 28.47 33.29 -14.11
C ILE A 20 27.24 33.94 -13.45
N GLU A 21 27.32 35.21 -13.04
CA GLU A 21 26.23 35.99 -12.46
C GLU A 21 24.90 35.95 -13.27
N PRO A 22 24.90 36.07 -14.62
CA PRO A 22 23.67 36.00 -15.40
C PRO A 22 23.00 34.62 -15.36
N TYR A 23 23.79 33.55 -15.24
CA TYR A 23 23.29 32.16 -15.14
C TYR A 23 22.80 31.84 -13.74
N LEU A 24 23.47 32.36 -12.70
CA LEU A 24 23.00 32.31 -11.31
C LEU A 24 21.71 33.13 -11.12
N GLY A 25 21.56 34.27 -11.81
CA GLY A 25 20.36 35.09 -11.83
C GLY A 25 19.17 34.38 -12.48
N LYS A 26 19.34 33.82 -13.68
CA LYS A 26 18.31 33.02 -14.35
C LYS A 26 17.93 31.75 -13.57
N GLY A 27 18.91 31.08 -12.95
CA GLY A 27 18.68 29.95 -12.06
C GLY A 27 17.88 30.36 -10.82
N LYS A 28 18.18 31.52 -10.21
CA LYS A 28 17.42 32.09 -9.08
C LYS A 28 16.00 32.52 -9.46
N ASP A 29 15.79 33.03 -10.67
CA ASP A 29 14.45 33.43 -11.14
C ASP A 29 13.57 32.23 -11.48
N ILE A 30 14.13 31.17 -12.07
CA ILE A 30 13.45 29.88 -12.25
C ILE A 30 13.16 29.25 -10.89
N TYR A 31 14.13 29.28 -9.97
CA TYR A 31 13.98 28.77 -8.61
C TYR A 31 12.83 29.47 -7.86
N LYS A 32 12.78 30.80 -7.86
CA LYS A 32 11.69 31.58 -7.24
C LYS A 32 10.33 31.34 -7.90
N ARG A 33 10.28 31.12 -9.21
CA ARG A 33 9.02 30.91 -9.95
C ARG A 33 8.38 29.55 -9.66
N TYR A 34 9.18 28.53 -9.34
CA TYR A 34 8.72 27.18 -9.03
C TYR A 34 8.95 26.75 -7.56
N GLU A 35 9.40 27.66 -6.69
CA GLU A 35 9.68 27.38 -5.27
C GLU A 35 8.50 26.72 -4.55
N LYS A 36 7.28 27.14 -4.89
CA LYS A 36 6.02 26.59 -4.34
C LYS A 36 5.70 25.16 -4.78
N PHE A 37 6.29 24.68 -5.88
CA PHE A 37 6.00 23.36 -6.46
C PHE A 37 7.09 22.32 -6.14
N TYR A 38 8.30 22.72 -5.73
CA TYR A 38 9.36 21.76 -5.41
C TYR A 38 8.99 20.74 -4.33
N PRO A 39 8.36 21.11 -3.19
CA PRO A 39 7.97 20.12 -2.18
C PRO A 39 7.06 19.03 -2.78
N VAL A 40 6.09 19.44 -3.59
CA VAL A 40 5.17 18.52 -4.28
C VAL A 40 5.90 17.65 -5.31
N LEU A 41 6.85 18.20 -6.06
CA LEU A 41 7.65 17.46 -7.04
C LEU A 41 8.58 16.43 -6.40
N PHE A 42 9.31 16.81 -5.35
CA PHE A 42 10.17 15.88 -4.60
C PHE A 42 9.34 14.79 -3.91
N PHE A 43 8.19 15.17 -3.38
CA PHE A 43 7.22 14.25 -2.83
C PHE A 43 6.74 13.22 -3.87
N LEU A 44 6.29 13.67 -5.04
CA LEU A 44 5.84 12.78 -6.13
C LEU A 44 6.99 11.90 -6.63
N ALA A 45 8.21 12.44 -6.74
CA ALA A 45 9.38 11.67 -7.14
C ALA A 45 9.74 10.59 -6.12
N GLY A 46 9.71 10.91 -4.82
CA GLY A 46 9.92 9.94 -3.74
C GLY A 46 8.84 8.86 -3.73
N PHE A 47 7.58 9.23 -3.89
CA PHE A 47 6.47 8.28 -4.01
C PHE A 47 6.62 7.35 -5.23
N LEU A 48 7.02 7.89 -6.39
CA LEU A 48 7.28 7.09 -7.59
C LEU A 48 8.46 6.13 -7.38
N TYR A 49 9.52 6.59 -6.72
CA TYR A 49 10.65 5.75 -6.35
C TYR A 49 10.23 4.59 -5.43
N ASP A 50 9.45 4.87 -4.39
CA ASP A 50 8.89 3.88 -3.47
C ASP A 50 7.98 2.90 -4.20
N SER A 51 7.15 3.37 -5.13
CA SER A 51 6.26 2.51 -5.93
C SER A 51 7.04 1.50 -6.78
N LEU A 52 8.19 1.90 -7.32
CA LEU A 52 9.06 1.07 -8.16
C LEU A 52 9.95 0.14 -7.33
N THR A 53 10.41 0.58 -6.16
CA THR A 53 11.41 -0.16 -5.37
C THR A 53 10.79 -1.06 -4.31
N LEU A 54 9.71 -0.62 -3.66
CA LEU A 54 9.10 -1.37 -2.56
C LEU A 54 8.26 -2.53 -3.08
N SER A 55 8.47 -3.69 -2.47
CA SER A 55 7.77 -4.92 -2.79
C SER A 55 7.22 -5.55 -1.52
N ILE A 56 5.91 -5.85 -1.51
CA ILE A 56 5.22 -6.53 -0.41
C ILE A 56 5.91 -7.85 -0.02
N GLY A 57 6.60 -8.49 -0.98
CA GLY A 57 7.30 -9.76 -0.73
C GLY A 57 8.74 -9.63 -0.22
N ASN A 58 9.29 -8.42 -0.09
CA ASN A 58 10.65 -8.24 0.39
C ASN A 58 10.65 -8.06 1.91
N THR A 59 11.27 -9.01 2.62
CA THR A 59 11.38 -8.95 4.08
C THR A 59 12.18 -7.73 4.55
N ALA A 60 13.17 -7.28 3.77
CA ALA A 60 13.96 -6.11 4.11
C ALA A 60 13.09 -4.84 4.21
N ASP A 61 12.10 -4.69 3.34
CA ASP A 61 11.21 -3.53 3.34
C ASP A 61 10.40 -3.47 4.64
N HIS A 62 9.93 -4.62 5.15
CA HIS A 62 9.24 -4.67 6.45
C HIS A 62 10.14 -4.26 7.62
N PHE A 63 11.41 -4.68 7.62
CA PHE A 63 12.37 -4.29 8.66
C PHE A 63 12.78 -2.81 8.57
N ILE A 64 12.87 -2.26 7.36
CA ILE A 64 13.10 -0.81 7.17
C ILE A 64 11.93 -0.01 7.74
N LEU A 65 10.68 -0.41 7.46
CA LEU A 65 9.49 0.23 8.03
C LEU A 65 9.44 0.10 9.55
N LEU A 66 9.78 -1.07 10.09
CA LEU A 66 9.90 -1.25 11.54
C LEU A 66 10.96 -0.32 12.14
N GLY A 67 12.13 -0.21 11.50
CA GLY A 67 13.18 0.73 11.89
C GLY A 67 12.68 2.18 11.89
N ASN A 68 11.96 2.59 10.86
CA ASN A 68 11.35 3.92 10.78
C ASN A 68 10.35 4.18 11.91
N ILE A 69 9.52 3.19 12.28
CA ILE A 69 8.59 3.29 13.42
C ILE A 69 9.37 3.44 14.74
N ILE A 70 10.44 2.67 14.94
CA ILE A 70 11.25 2.75 16.16
C ILE A 70 11.91 4.12 16.28
N ILE A 71 12.53 4.61 15.19
CA ILE A 71 13.19 5.91 15.17
C ILE A 71 12.16 7.03 15.35
N ALA A 72 10.99 6.96 14.70
CA ALA A 72 9.92 7.95 14.88
C ALA A 72 9.42 7.98 16.34
N GLY A 73 9.23 6.80 16.96
CA GLY A 73 8.84 6.71 18.37
C GLY A 73 9.88 7.30 19.31
N ALA A 74 11.17 7.01 19.09
CA ALA A 74 12.27 7.58 19.85
C ALA A 74 12.35 9.11 19.70
N MET A 75 12.15 9.63 18.49
CA MET A 75 12.11 11.08 18.24
C MET A 75 10.93 11.74 18.94
N ILE A 76 9.73 11.16 18.90
CA ILE A 76 8.54 11.68 19.59
C ILE A 76 8.75 11.65 21.11
N LEU A 77 9.35 10.59 21.64
CA LEU A 77 9.70 10.49 23.06
C LEU A 77 10.62 11.63 23.46
N LEU A 78 11.70 11.83 22.70
CA LEU A 78 12.69 12.86 22.96
C LEU A 78 12.07 14.27 22.91
N ILE A 79 11.21 14.55 21.93
CA ILE A 79 10.46 15.80 21.83
C ILE A 79 9.58 16.00 23.06
N GLY A 80 8.81 14.99 23.44
CA GLY A 80 7.90 15.06 24.58
C GLY A 80 8.64 15.27 25.91
N LEU A 81 9.79 14.65 26.10
CA LEU A 81 10.62 14.83 27.30
C LEU A 81 11.22 16.24 27.39
N ILE A 82 11.59 16.86 26.26
CA ILE A 82 12.07 18.25 26.23
C ILE A 82 10.92 19.22 26.52
N GLU A 83 9.74 19.01 25.96
CA GLU A 83 8.59 19.90 26.15
C GLU A 83 7.90 19.77 27.51
N THR A 84 8.17 18.68 28.23
CA THR A 84 7.71 18.49 29.61
C THR A 84 8.80 18.81 30.63
N ASP A 85 9.87 19.51 30.22
CA ASP A 85 11.01 19.94 31.04
C ASP A 85 11.72 18.80 31.80
N GLN A 86 11.59 17.55 31.31
CA GLN A 86 12.28 16.39 31.90
C GLN A 86 13.74 16.30 31.44
N ILE A 87 14.07 16.87 30.28
CA ILE A 87 15.43 16.96 29.74
C ILE A 87 15.74 18.42 29.44
N SER A 88 16.77 18.96 30.10
CA SER A 88 17.20 20.37 29.98
C SER A 88 18.59 20.55 29.34
N ASN A 89 19.16 19.51 28.74
CA ASN A 89 20.48 19.60 28.12
C ASN A 89 20.48 20.52 26.89
N GLU A 90 21.22 21.63 26.96
CA GLU A 90 21.26 22.68 25.92
C GLU A 90 21.60 22.16 24.52
N LYS A 91 22.51 21.18 24.39
CA LYS A 91 22.87 20.60 23.09
C LYS A 91 21.70 19.87 22.43
N ILE A 92 20.87 19.21 23.23
CA ILE A 92 19.69 18.47 22.74
C ILE A 92 18.58 19.46 22.39
N VAL A 93 18.40 20.51 23.21
CA VAL A 93 17.40 21.57 22.95
C VAL A 93 17.71 22.34 21.66
N GLN A 94 19.00 22.59 21.34
CA GLN A 94 19.38 23.19 20.06
C GLN A 94 19.02 22.33 18.84
N PHE A 95 18.98 20.99 19.02
CA PHE A 95 18.57 20.06 17.97
C PHE A 95 17.06 20.15 17.66
N LYS A 96 16.25 20.82 18.52
CA LYS A 96 14.81 21.00 18.35
C LYS A 96 14.39 21.61 17.02
N LYS A 97 15.25 22.46 16.43
CA LYS A 97 15.01 23.08 15.12
C LYS A 97 14.84 22.06 13.98
N TRP A 98 15.45 20.88 14.11
CA TRP A 98 15.46 19.85 13.07
C TRP A 98 14.35 18.80 13.23
N TYR A 99 13.67 18.75 14.38
CA TYR A 99 12.69 17.70 14.67
C TYR A 99 11.52 17.64 13.68
N PRO A 100 10.88 18.76 13.30
CA PRO A 100 9.77 18.71 12.35
C PRO A 100 10.18 18.09 11.02
N ASN A 101 11.37 18.42 10.51
CA ASN A 101 11.91 17.89 9.26
C ASN A 101 12.16 16.39 9.35
N ILE A 102 12.78 15.93 10.44
CA ILE A 102 13.08 14.50 10.66
C ILE A 102 11.79 13.69 10.78
N LEU A 103 10.82 14.18 11.57
CA LEU A 103 9.54 13.50 11.72
C LEU A 103 8.73 13.48 10.43
N GLN A 104 8.71 14.59 9.69
CA GLN A 104 8.07 14.67 8.38
C GLN A 104 8.68 13.65 7.42
N PHE A 105 10.02 13.51 7.40
CA PHE A 105 10.70 12.51 6.58
C PHE A 105 10.35 11.08 6.99
N LEU A 106 10.42 10.76 8.29
CA LEU A 106 10.13 9.40 8.80
C LEU A 106 8.67 9.01 8.55
N LEU A 107 7.73 9.87 8.93
CA LEU A 107 6.29 9.64 8.76
C LEU A 107 5.90 9.67 7.29
N GLY A 108 6.50 10.56 6.49
CA GLY A 108 6.30 10.63 5.04
C GLY A 108 6.73 9.34 4.36
N GLY A 109 7.91 8.80 4.71
CA GLY A 109 8.38 7.50 4.21
C GLY A 109 7.47 6.35 4.61
N LEU A 110 6.97 6.32 5.86
CA LEU A 110 6.00 5.32 6.30
C LEU A 110 4.70 5.39 5.49
N PHE A 111 4.09 6.58 5.39
CA PHE A 111 2.82 6.73 4.66
C PHE A 111 2.97 6.49 3.16
N SER A 112 4.11 6.85 2.57
CA SER A 112 4.42 6.55 1.17
C SER A 112 4.45 5.05 0.93
N ALA A 113 5.20 4.31 1.76
CA ALA A 113 5.25 2.85 1.69
C ALA A 113 3.88 2.20 1.91
N TYR A 114 3.07 2.72 2.85
CA TYR A 114 1.72 2.21 3.08
C TYR A 114 0.85 2.41 1.85
N VAL A 115 0.84 3.60 1.25
CA VAL A 115 0.10 3.84 0.00
C VAL A 115 0.51 2.81 -1.07
N VAL A 116 1.81 2.55 -1.25
CA VAL A 116 2.29 1.56 -2.23
C VAL A 116 1.80 0.14 -1.90
N PHE A 117 1.91 -0.32 -0.66
CA PHE A 117 1.51 -1.68 -0.26
C PHE A 117 0.00 -1.90 -0.33
N TYR A 118 -0.77 -0.94 0.19
CA TYR A 118 -2.23 -1.01 0.17
C TYR A 118 -2.77 -0.84 -1.26
N PHE A 119 -2.18 0.03 -2.09
CA PHE A 119 -2.57 0.19 -3.49
C PHE A 119 -2.30 -1.07 -4.31
N LYS A 120 -1.10 -1.69 -4.17
CA LYS A 120 -0.77 -2.95 -4.86
C LYS A 120 -1.67 -4.13 -4.44
N SER A 121 -2.34 -4.02 -3.29
CA SER A 121 -3.27 -5.03 -2.77
C SER A 121 -4.74 -4.64 -2.96
N ALA A 122 -5.03 -3.44 -3.46
CA ALA A 122 -6.38 -2.95 -3.68
C ALA A 122 -6.87 -3.34 -5.07
N ALA A 123 -7.82 -4.27 -5.15
CA ALA A 123 -8.38 -4.73 -6.41
C ALA A 123 -9.68 -4.01 -6.83
N ILE A 124 -10.36 -3.30 -5.92
CA ILE A 124 -11.68 -2.70 -6.16
C ILE A 124 -11.74 -1.26 -5.68
N SER A 125 -12.65 -0.48 -6.30
CA SER A 125 -13.13 0.83 -5.86
C SER A 125 -13.39 0.98 -4.35
N LYS A 126 -13.88 -0.06 -3.64
CA LYS A 126 -14.15 0.03 -2.18
C LYS A 126 -12.88 0.22 -1.37
N SER A 127 -11.84 -0.54 -1.69
CA SER A 127 -10.52 -0.41 -1.05
C SER A 127 -9.77 0.88 -1.42
N LEU A 128 -10.14 1.52 -2.53
CA LEU A 128 -9.56 2.81 -2.91
C LEU A 128 -9.89 3.90 -1.89
N ILE A 129 -11.01 3.81 -1.17
CA ILE A 129 -11.37 4.80 -0.12
C ILE A 129 -10.26 4.87 0.93
N PHE A 130 -9.77 3.72 1.40
CA PHE A 130 -8.68 3.68 2.38
C PHE A 130 -7.35 4.16 1.80
N VAL A 131 -7.05 3.79 0.55
CA VAL A 131 -5.83 4.28 -0.12
C VAL A 131 -5.89 5.79 -0.34
N SER A 132 -7.03 6.35 -0.75
CA SER A 132 -7.23 7.79 -0.86
C SER A 132 -7.09 8.48 0.50
N PHE A 133 -7.61 7.89 1.57
CA PHE A 133 -7.39 8.39 2.93
C PHE A 133 -5.90 8.43 3.29
N LEU A 134 -5.13 7.38 2.98
CA LEU A 134 -3.67 7.38 3.16
C LEU A 134 -2.96 8.44 2.31
N ILE A 135 -3.36 8.63 1.06
CA ILE A 135 -2.80 9.67 0.18
C ILE A 135 -3.07 11.06 0.76
N ILE A 136 -4.29 11.33 1.24
CA ILE A 136 -4.62 12.59 1.89
C ILE A 136 -3.75 12.78 3.13
N LEU A 137 -3.58 11.75 3.96
CA LEU A 137 -2.77 11.82 5.17
C LEU A 137 -1.28 12.03 4.85
N LEU A 138 -0.79 11.40 3.79
CA LEU A 138 0.56 11.58 3.26
C LEU A 138 0.77 13.01 2.73
N LEU A 139 -0.18 13.58 1.99
CA LEU A 139 -0.14 14.98 1.55
C LEU A 139 -0.23 15.94 2.73
N LEU A 140 -1.11 15.68 3.69
CA LEU A 140 -1.27 16.48 4.90
C LEU A 140 0.00 16.48 5.76
N ASN A 141 0.75 15.38 5.80
CA ASN A 141 2.06 15.30 6.47
C ASN A 141 3.03 16.37 5.94
N GLU A 142 2.98 16.69 4.65
CA GLU A 142 3.80 17.74 4.03
C GLU A 142 3.38 19.16 4.49
N PHE A 143 2.08 19.38 4.70
CA PHE A 143 1.55 20.70 5.09
C PHE A 143 1.53 20.94 6.60
N PHE A 144 1.75 19.91 7.43
CA PHE A 144 1.59 20.00 8.89
C PHE A 144 2.83 20.42 9.67
N HIS A 145 3.78 21.10 9.03
CA HIS A 145 5.02 21.56 9.63
C HIS A 145 4.85 22.31 10.97
N HIS A 146 3.77 23.07 11.15
CA HIS A 146 3.45 23.78 12.40
C HIS A 146 2.73 22.92 13.46
N LYS A 147 1.99 21.89 13.05
CA LYS A 147 1.29 20.96 13.97
C LYS A 147 2.21 19.87 14.51
N MET A 148 3.38 19.66 13.91
CA MET A 148 4.45 18.78 14.42
C MET A 148 5.05 19.26 15.76
N ALA A 149 4.59 20.39 16.32
CA ALA A 149 4.87 20.80 17.69
C ALA A 149 3.87 20.26 18.73
N ASN A 150 2.72 19.71 18.31
CA ASN A 150 1.73 19.19 19.24
C ASN A 150 1.97 17.69 19.51
N ILE A 151 2.50 17.36 20.70
CA ILE A 151 2.75 15.97 21.14
C ILE A 151 1.51 15.08 21.02
N THR A 152 0.31 15.61 21.30
CA THR A 152 -0.91 14.80 21.26
C THR A 152 -1.21 14.39 19.81
N PHE A 153 -1.04 15.32 18.87
CA PHE A 153 -1.16 15.03 17.45
C PHE A 153 -0.09 14.02 16.98
N LEU A 154 1.16 14.20 17.41
CA LEU A 154 2.27 13.28 17.12
C LEU A 154 1.99 11.86 17.62
N CYS A 155 1.56 11.70 18.87
CA CYS A 155 1.23 10.39 19.44
C CYS A 155 0.04 9.74 18.71
N THR A 156 -0.92 10.54 18.25
CA THR A 156 -2.07 10.04 17.47
C THR A 156 -1.64 9.56 16.09
N LEU A 157 -0.81 10.34 15.41
CA LEU A 157 -0.26 10.00 14.10
C LEU A 157 0.67 8.78 14.19
N TYR A 158 1.44 8.68 15.28
CA TYR A 158 2.28 7.53 15.59
C TYR A 158 1.48 6.26 15.88
N PHE A 159 0.39 6.37 16.66
CA PHE A 159 -0.53 5.25 16.86
C PHE A 159 -1.11 4.78 15.53
N PHE A 160 -1.59 5.70 14.68
CA PHE A 160 -2.08 5.37 13.36
C PHE A 160 -1.01 4.65 12.53
N ALA A 161 0.20 5.20 12.46
CA ALA A 161 1.29 4.64 11.66
C ALA A 161 1.71 3.24 12.16
N THR A 162 1.76 3.06 13.48
CA THR A 162 2.10 1.78 14.11
C THR A 162 0.99 0.75 13.88
N PHE A 163 -0.27 1.14 14.07
CA PHE A 163 -1.41 0.26 13.85
C PHE A 163 -1.49 -0.18 12.38
N ALA A 164 -1.41 0.77 11.44
CA ALA A 164 -1.45 0.49 10.00
C ALA A 164 -0.28 -0.39 9.51
N PHE A 165 0.86 -0.39 10.19
CA PHE A 165 1.95 -1.32 9.95
C PHE A 165 1.65 -2.71 10.51
N LEU A 166 1.21 -2.77 11.77
CA LEU A 166 0.92 -4.03 12.44
C LEU A 166 -0.22 -4.80 11.75
N THR A 167 -1.20 -4.12 11.15
CA THR A 167 -2.30 -4.76 10.41
C THR A 167 -1.85 -5.62 9.23
N PHE A 168 -0.65 -5.43 8.68
CA PHE A 168 -0.08 -6.34 7.68
C PHE A 168 1.16 -7.10 8.19
N PHE A 169 1.94 -6.52 9.09
CA PHE A 169 3.12 -7.15 9.65
C PHE A 169 2.78 -8.30 10.61
N LEU A 170 1.78 -8.14 11.47
CA LEU A 170 1.37 -9.20 12.39
C LEU A 170 0.75 -10.40 11.66
N PRO A 171 -0.08 -10.24 10.61
CA PRO A 171 -0.45 -11.35 9.74
C PRO A 171 0.78 -12.09 9.18
N ILE A 172 1.83 -11.40 8.72
CA ILE A 172 3.08 -12.03 8.24
C ILE A 172 3.75 -12.88 9.31
N LEU A 173 3.73 -12.47 10.57
CA LEU A 173 4.32 -13.24 11.68
C LEU A 173 3.44 -14.40 12.15
N THR A 174 2.12 -14.22 12.13
CA THR A 174 1.16 -15.18 12.68
C THR A 174 0.62 -16.15 11.64
N HIS A 175 0.85 -15.87 10.36
CA HIS A 175 0.30 -16.56 9.19
C HIS A 175 -1.24 -16.59 9.16
N LYS A 176 -1.90 -15.59 9.79
CA LYS A 176 -3.37 -15.52 9.92
C LYS A 176 -3.91 -14.15 9.52
N LEU A 177 -4.86 -14.14 8.59
CA LEU A 177 -5.61 -12.97 8.13
C LEU A 177 -7.06 -13.04 8.64
N ASP A 178 -7.23 -12.90 9.95
CA ASP A 178 -8.52 -12.91 10.62
C ASP A 178 -8.74 -11.62 11.43
N SER A 179 -9.94 -11.49 11.99
CA SER A 179 -10.27 -10.34 12.84
C SER A 179 -9.48 -10.33 14.14
N ALA A 180 -9.07 -11.49 14.66
CA ALA A 180 -8.27 -11.58 15.86
C ALA A 180 -6.89 -10.92 15.68
N THR A 181 -6.21 -11.20 14.57
CA THR A 181 -4.93 -10.56 14.23
C THR A 181 -5.08 -9.05 14.00
N PHE A 182 -6.16 -8.60 13.36
CA PHE A 182 -6.45 -7.17 13.20
C PHE A 182 -6.61 -6.45 14.55
N PHE A 183 -7.47 -6.95 15.44
CA PHE A 183 -7.67 -6.33 16.75
C PHE A 183 -6.44 -6.44 17.65
N SER A 184 -5.69 -7.53 17.56
CA SER A 184 -4.40 -7.69 18.25
C SER A 184 -3.40 -6.62 17.81
N SER A 185 -3.37 -6.28 16.52
CA SER A 185 -2.54 -5.19 15.98
C SER A 185 -2.89 -3.85 16.62
N GLY A 186 -4.19 -3.58 16.82
CA GLY A 186 -4.66 -2.38 17.50
C GLY A 186 -4.28 -2.34 18.98
N VAL A 187 -4.44 -3.47 19.69
CA VAL A 187 -4.05 -3.60 21.10
C VAL A 187 -2.55 -3.38 21.29
N ILE A 188 -1.71 -4.02 20.46
CA ILE A 188 -0.25 -3.83 20.50
C ILE A 188 0.09 -2.37 20.20
N GLY A 189 -0.54 -1.76 19.18
CA GLY A 189 -0.37 -0.34 18.87
C GLY A 189 -0.73 0.59 20.04
N PHE A 190 -1.80 0.25 20.78
CA PHE A 190 -2.19 0.98 22.00
C PHE A 190 -1.15 0.81 23.10
N VAL A 191 -0.65 -0.40 23.36
CA VAL A 191 0.36 -0.64 24.39
C VAL A 191 1.63 0.17 24.10
N ILE A 192 2.10 0.15 22.85
CA ILE A 192 3.29 0.92 22.42
C ILE A 192 3.04 2.42 22.61
N THR A 193 1.90 2.93 22.12
CA THR A 193 1.58 4.36 22.21
C THR A 193 1.33 4.81 23.65
N ALA A 194 0.67 3.99 24.46
CA ALA A 194 0.42 4.25 25.87
C ALA A 194 1.73 4.28 26.66
N GLY A 195 2.68 3.40 26.35
CA GLY A 195 4.04 3.46 26.89
C GLY A 195 4.72 4.78 26.56
N LEU A 196 4.64 5.23 25.30
CA LEU A 196 5.18 6.50 24.84
C LEU A 196 4.55 7.70 25.57
N VAL A 197 3.21 7.77 25.60
CA VAL A 197 2.45 8.84 26.27
C VAL A 197 2.73 8.85 27.77
N THR A 198 2.79 7.68 28.41
CA THR A 198 3.08 7.56 29.84
C THR A 198 4.50 8.02 30.16
N ALA A 199 5.48 7.68 29.32
CA ALA A 199 6.86 8.15 29.49
C ALA A 199 6.94 9.68 29.36
N ILE A 200 6.29 10.27 28.36
CA ILE A 200 6.27 11.71 28.12
C ILE A 200 5.55 12.45 29.27
N TYR A 201 4.40 11.96 29.73
CA TYR A 201 3.56 12.67 30.69
C TYR A 201 3.68 12.14 32.13
N ARG A 202 4.70 11.33 32.45
CA ARG A 202 4.83 10.66 33.76
C ARG A 202 4.70 11.59 34.95
N GLN A 203 5.32 12.77 34.88
CA GLN A 203 5.28 13.75 35.96
C GLN A 203 3.91 14.44 36.07
N ILE A 204 3.27 14.73 34.94
CA ILE A 204 1.96 15.39 34.86
C ILE A 204 0.86 14.44 35.34
N PHE A 205 0.91 13.16 34.96
CA PHE A 205 -0.07 12.16 35.38
C PHE A 205 -0.05 11.86 36.88
N LYS A 206 1.09 12.02 37.55
CA LYS A 206 1.17 11.92 39.02
C LYS A 206 0.33 13.01 39.70
N ASN A 207 0.27 14.19 39.10
CA ASN A 207 -0.40 15.36 39.68
C ASN A 207 -1.87 15.46 39.24
N ASP A 208 -2.20 15.10 37.99
CA ASP A 208 -3.57 15.07 37.49
C ASP A 208 -3.82 13.81 36.60
N PRO A 209 -4.36 12.72 37.18
CA PRO A 209 -4.63 11.50 36.42
C PRO A 209 -5.74 11.67 35.38
N LYS A 210 -6.59 12.70 35.47
CA LYS A 210 -7.67 12.92 34.48
C LYS A 210 -7.12 13.35 33.11
N VAL A 211 -5.89 13.85 33.05
CA VAL A 211 -5.22 14.22 31.80
C VAL A 211 -5.01 13.01 30.90
N ILE A 212 -4.87 11.80 31.46
CA ILE A 212 -4.70 10.55 30.71
C ILE A 212 -5.84 10.36 29.72
N PHE A 213 -7.10 10.52 30.17
CA PHE A 213 -8.28 10.34 29.32
C PHE A 213 -8.32 11.34 28.16
N LYS A 214 -7.92 12.60 28.41
CA LYS A 214 -7.85 13.63 27.36
C LYS A 214 -6.77 13.33 26.33
N LYS A 215 -5.63 12.76 26.74
CA LYS A 215 -4.51 12.42 25.84
C LYS A 215 -4.73 11.09 25.11
N ALA A 216 -5.50 10.17 25.69
CA ALA A 216 -5.83 8.89 25.09
C ALA A 216 -7.02 8.97 24.10
N SER A 217 -7.88 9.98 24.19
CA SER A 217 -9.09 10.05 23.34
C SER A 217 -8.82 10.09 21.84
N PRO A 218 -7.79 10.78 21.30
CA PRO A 218 -7.60 10.80 19.85
C PRO A 218 -7.09 9.47 19.27
N PRO A 219 -6.12 8.74 19.87
CA PRO A 219 -5.81 7.36 19.46
C PRO A 219 -7.02 6.42 19.50
N VAL A 220 -7.88 6.54 20.52
CA VAL A 220 -9.12 5.76 20.60
C VAL A 220 -10.07 6.05 19.43
N LEU A 221 -10.20 7.32 19.04
CA LEU A 221 -10.97 7.70 17.86
C LEU A 221 -10.38 7.08 16.58
N VAL A 222 -9.06 7.15 16.39
CA VAL A 222 -8.37 6.53 15.25
C VAL A 222 -8.64 5.02 15.20
N PHE A 223 -8.58 4.33 16.35
CA PHE A 223 -8.91 2.92 16.42
C PHE A 223 -10.36 2.63 15.99
N GLY A 224 -11.32 3.46 16.42
CA GLY A 224 -12.71 3.37 15.97
C GLY A 224 -12.85 3.52 14.46
N ILE A 225 -12.17 4.51 13.86
CA ILE A 225 -12.17 4.74 12.40
C ILE A 225 -11.56 3.55 11.65
N MET A 226 -10.41 3.04 12.10
CA MET A 226 -9.77 1.86 11.50
C MET A 226 -10.64 0.61 11.64
N SER A 227 -11.28 0.41 12.79
CA SER A 227 -12.20 -0.72 13.00
C SER A 227 -13.40 -0.63 12.06
N PHE A 228 -13.94 0.57 11.85
CA PHE A 228 -15.00 0.80 10.87
C PHE A 228 -14.54 0.48 9.44
N PHE A 229 -13.37 0.95 9.03
CA PHE A 229 -12.83 0.62 7.70
C PHE A 229 -12.58 -0.87 7.51
N TYR A 230 -12.14 -1.56 8.55
CA TYR A 230 -11.98 -3.01 8.54
C TYR A 230 -13.32 -3.73 8.38
N MET A 231 -14.30 -3.41 9.22
CA MET A 231 -15.65 -4.01 9.15
C MET A 231 -16.37 -3.72 7.83
N ALA A 232 -16.10 -2.56 7.22
CA ALA A 232 -16.62 -2.17 5.92
C ALA A 232 -15.90 -2.85 4.72
N ASN A 233 -14.88 -3.68 4.98
CA ASN A 233 -13.98 -4.25 3.96
C ASN A 233 -13.31 -3.19 3.08
N TRP A 234 -13.02 -2.00 3.63
CA TRP A 234 -12.31 -0.92 2.94
C TRP A 234 -10.81 -1.01 3.09
N ILE A 235 -10.30 -1.72 4.10
CA ILE A 235 -8.87 -1.99 4.23
C ILE A 235 -8.53 -3.18 3.31
N PRO A 236 -7.62 -3.01 2.34
CA PRO A 236 -7.12 -4.12 1.53
C PRO A 236 -6.49 -5.22 2.40
N PRO A 237 -6.66 -6.50 2.05
CA PRO A 237 -6.09 -7.62 2.78
C PRO A 237 -4.59 -7.81 2.49
N VAL A 238 -3.77 -6.83 2.85
CA VAL A 238 -2.30 -6.92 2.75
C VAL A 238 -1.81 -8.05 3.68
N PRO A 239 -0.86 -8.91 3.27
CA PRO A 239 0.00 -8.86 2.07
C PRO A 239 -0.55 -9.53 0.81
N LEU A 240 -1.82 -9.96 0.77
CA LEU A 240 -2.38 -10.68 -0.37
C LEU A 240 -2.67 -9.73 -1.54
N SER A 241 -2.28 -10.13 -2.74
CA SER A 241 -2.62 -9.41 -3.98
C SER A 241 -2.77 -10.38 -5.15
N MET A 242 -3.81 -10.22 -5.98
CA MET A 242 -3.89 -10.97 -7.25
C MET A 242 -2.79 -10.48 -8.20
N LYS A 243 -1.98 -11.41 -8.71
CA LYS A 243 -0.91 -11.13 -9.67
C LYS A 243 -1.35 -11.31 -11.11
N ASP A 244 -2.22 -12.27 -11.35
CA ASP A 244 -2.69 -12.65 -12.67
C ASP A 244 -4.02 -13.38 -12.53
N GLY A 245 -4.87 -13.30 -13.55
CA GLY A 245 -6.19 -13.92 -13.52
C GLY A 245 -6.88 -13.83 -14.87
N GLY A 246 -7.63 -14.87 -15.20
CA GLY A 246 -8.29 -14.94 -16.51
C GLY A 246 -9.25 -16.11 -16.65
N ILE A 247 -10.05 -16.03 -17.71
CA ILE A 247 -10.95 -17.10 -18.13
C ILE A 247 -10.32 -17.88 -19.28
N TYR A 248 -10.43 -19.21 -19.20
CA TYR A 248 -9.78 -20.16 -20.09
C TYR A 248 -10.72 -21.32 -20.43
N HIS A 249 -10.48 -21.95 -21.58
CA HIS A 249 -11.19 -23.16 -22.01
C HIS A 249 -10.56 -24.44 -21.44
N TYR A 250 -9.31 -24.36 -20.98
CA TYR A 250 -8.61 -25.48 -20.38
C TYR A 250 -7.57 -25.00 -19.38
N VAL A 251 -7.51 -25.65 -18.23
CA VAL A 251 -6.44 -25.44 -17.23
C VAL A 251 -5.96 -26.80 -16.75
N LYS A 252 -4.66 -27.08 -16.92
CA LYS A 252 -4.03 -28.30 -16.38
C LYS A 252 -2.84 -27.94 -15.52
N LYS A 253 -2.82 -28.50 -14.31
CA LYS A 253 -1.67 -28.44 -13.42
C LYS A 253 -0.63 -29.48 -13.89
N GLU A 254 0.58 -29.03 -14.21
CA GLU A 254 1.70 -29.92 -14.54
C GLU A 254 2.37 -30.41 -13.26
N SER A 255 2.53 -31.74 -13.12
CA SER A 255 3.06 -32.37 -11.90
C SER A 255 4.53 -32.09 -11.62
N VAL A 256 5.32 -31.72 -12.64
CA VAL A 256 6.79 -31.66 -12.54
C VAL A 256 7.27 -30.31 -12.01
N ASN A 257 6.66 -29.19 -12.46
CA ASN A 257 7.10 -27.83 -12.10
C ASN A 257 6.03 -27.01 -11.35
N ASN A 258 4.90 -27.61 -10.99
CA ASN A 258 3.75 -26.91 -10.41
C ASN A 258 3.26 -25.74 -11.30
N ALA A 259 3.55 -25.83 -12.61
CA ALA A 259 3.15 -24.86 -13.63
C ALA A 259 1.72 -25.16 -14.11
N TYR A 260 1.02 -24.13 -14.59
CA TYR A 260 -0.32 -24.30 -15.14
C TYR A 260 -0.27 -24.07 -16.65
N THR A 261 -0.76 -25.03 -17.41
CA THR A 261 -0.96 -24.86 -18.84
C THR A 261 -2.40 -24.44 -19.06
N VAL A 262 -2.57 -23.23 -19.59
CA VAL A 262 -3.88 -22.63 -19.88
C VAL A 262 -4.09 -22.51 -21.38
N LYS A 263 -5.33 -22.71 -21.83
CA LYS A 263 -5.71 -22.53 -23.25
C LYS A 263 -6.86 -21.54 -23.40
N TYR A 264 -6.73 -20.67 -24.39
CA TYR A 264 -7.69 -19.64 -24.75
C TYR A 264 -7.77 -19.49 -26.28
N TYR A 265 -8.81 -18.82 -26.79
CA TYR A 265 -9.00 -18.66 -28.23
C TYR A 265 -8.96 -17.19 -28.64
N ARG A 266 -8.17 -16.85 -29.67
CA ARG A 266 -8.04 -15.48 -30.17
C ARG A 266 -8.48 -15.35 -31.62
N ASP A 267 -9.25 -14.30 -31.92
CA ASP A 267 -9.73 -14.01 -33.27
C ASP A 267 -8.74 -13.16 -34.10
N TRP A 268 -7.86 -12.36 -33.48
CA TRP A 268 -7.02 -11.38 -34.21
C TRP A 268 -5.57 -11.26 -33.69
N TYR A 269 -4.59 -11.07 -34.61
CA TYR A 269 -3.15 -11.16 -34.32
C TYR A 269 -2.57 -10.04 -33.42
N PHE A 270 -3.20 -8.86 -33.35
CA PHE A 270 -2.64 -7.64 -32.73
C PHE A 270 -3.13 -7.32 -31.30
N LYS A 271 -3.96 -8.16 -30.67
CA LYS A 271 -4.25 -8.03 -29.23
C LYS A 271 -3.16 -8.74 -28.42
N PHE A 272 -2.03 -8.06 -28.21
CA PHE A 272 -0.90 -8.60 -27.42
C PHE A 272 -0.97 -8.25 -25.92
N TRP A 273 -1.99 -7.48 -25.52
CA TRP A 273 -2.26 -7.09 -24.13
C TRP A 273 -3.39 -7.91 -23.49
N ASP A 274 -4.00 -8.83 -24.25
CA ASP A 274 -5.20 -9.59 -23.86
C ASP A 274 -4.81 -11.06 -23.64
N ASP A 275 -4.51 -11.40 -22.38
CA ASP A 275 -4.00 -12.72 -21.96
C ASP A 275 -5.11 -13.65 -21.42
N SER A 276 -6.38 -13.31 -21.68
CA SER A 276 -7.58 -14.05 -21.25
C SER A 276 -8.79 -13.83 -22.17
N ASP A 277 -9.72 -14.79 -22.18
CA ASP A 277 -10.97 -14.68 -22.96
C ASP A 277 -12.01 -13.82 -22.21
N ASN A 278 -11.97 -12.51 -22.41
CA ASN A 278 -13.01 -11.60 -21.89
C ASN A 278 -14.36 -11.80 -22.60
N ILE A 279 -14.34 -12.37 -23.82
CA ILE A 279 -15.51 -12.85 -24.54
C ILE A 279 -15.27 -14.34 -24.77
N TYR A 280 -16.09 -15.19 -24.13
CA TYR A 280 -15.95 -16.63 -24.15
C TYR A 280 -16.94 -17.23 -25.17
N PRO A 281 -16.47 -17.72 -26.34
CA PRO A 281 -17.31 -18.42 -27.30
C PRO A 281 -17.65 -19.82 -26.78
N TRP A 282 -18.85 -19.96 -26.25
CA TRP A 282 -19.34 -21.20 -25.66
C TRP A 282 -19.97 -22.12 -26.71
N VAL A 283 -19.58 -23.40 -26.65
CA VAL A 283 -20.18 -24.52 -27.39
C VAL A 283 -20.74 -25.53 -26.39
N ASN A 284 -21.84 -26.21 -26.72
CA ASN A 284 -22.44 -27.25 -25.89
C ASN A 284 -21.39 -28.25 -25.35
N GLY A 285 -21.31 -28.39 -24.03
CA GLY A 285 -20.34 -29.25 -23.34
C GLY A 285 -19.06 -28.55 -22.88
N ASP A 286 -18.87 -27.27 -23.21
CA ASP A 286 -17.70 -26.52 -22.78
C ASP A 286 -17.67 -26.31 -21.26
N THR A 287 -16.44 -26.31 -20.74
CA THR A 287 -16.12 -26.00 -19.34
C THR A 287 -15.37 -24.68 -19.28
N VAL A 288 -15.92 -23.73 -18.53
CA VAL A 288 -15.29 -22.43 -18.29
C VAL A 288 -14.39 -22.55 -17.07
N TYR A 289 -13.10 -22.32 -17.25
CA TYR A 289 -12.12 -22.31 -16.17
C TYR A 289 -11.78 -20.87 -15.80
N CYS A 290 -11.92 -20.51 -14.53
CA CYS A 290 -11.42 -19.27 -13.98
C CYS A 290 -10.13 -19.56 -13.23
N TYR A 291 -9.01 -19.07 -13.75
CA TYR A 291 -7.69 -19.21 -13.15
C TYR A 291 -7.30 -17.89 -12.48
N ALA A 292 -6.63 -17.97 -11.34
CA ALA A 292 -6.01 -16.81 -10.70
C ALA A 292 -4.71 -17.20 -9.99
N SER A 293 -3.76 -16.27 -9.98
CA SER A 293 -2.56 -16.32 -9.17
C SER A 293 -2.62 -15.25 -8.09
N VAL A 294 -2.56 -15.64 -6.83
CA VAL A 294 -2.59 -14.73 -5.66
C VAL A 294 -1.25 -14.78 -4.96
N PHE A 295 -0.55 -13.66 -4.84
CA PHE A 295 0.63 -13.57 -4.01
C PHE A 295 0.26 -13.72 -2.53
N ALA A 296 0.97 -14.59 -1.82
CA ALA A 296 1.03 -14.59 -0.35
C ALA A 296 2.48 -14.85 0.12
N PRO A 297 2.83 -14.46 1.37
CA PRO A 297 4.12 -14.74 1.97
C PRO A 297 4.47 -16.24 2.06
N ILE A 298 5.70 -16.52 2.47
CA ILE A 298 6.22 -17.87 2.72
C ILE A 298 5.57 -18.47 3.97
N ASP A 299 5.33 -19.77 3.93
CA ASP A 299 4.64 -20.61 4.92
C ASP A 299 3.21 -20.14 5.25
N TRP A 300 2.57 -19.49 4.28
CA TRP A 300 1.20 -19.03 4.43
C TRP A 300 0.20 -20.09 3.98
N GLU A 301 -0.74 -20.45 4.87
CA GLU A 301 -1.96 -21.16 4.52
C GLU A 301 -3.15 -20.19 4.55
N ALA A 302 -3.81 -20.01 3.41
CA ALA A 302 -5.03 -19.21 3.31
C ALA A 302 -6.05 -19.95 2.45
N THR A 303 -7.31 -19.62 2.65
CA THR A 303 -8.37 -20.07 1.74
C THR A 303 -8.80 -18.89 0.90
N VAL A 304 -8.71 -19.04 -0.42
CA VAL A 304 -9.20 -18.06 -1.39
C VAL A 304 -10.50 -18.56 -1.97
N PHE A 305 -11.47 -17.66 -2.13
CA PHE A 305 -12.79 -17.96 -2.65
C PHE A 305 -12.97 -17.32 -4.03
N TYR A 306 -13.57 -18.07 -4.94
CA TYR A 306 -14.02 -17.61 -6.25
C TYR A 306 -15.53 -17.41 -6.15
N GLN A 307 -15.94 -16.16 -6.00
CA GLN A 307 -17.35 -15.79 -5.94
C GLN A 307 -17.84 -15.45 -7.36
N TRP A 308 -18.66 -16.33 -7.91
CA TRP A 308 -19.25 -16.17 -9.24
C TRP A 308 -20.52 -15.33 -9.15
N TYR A 309 -20.61 -14.35 -10.05
CA TYR A 309 -21.76 -13.50 -10.25
C TYR A 309 -22.20 -13.58 -11.71
N LYS A 310 -23.52 -13.55 -11.92
CA LYS A 310 -24.13 -13.35 -13.23
C LYS A 310 -24.83 -11.99 -13.24
N TYR A 311 -24.64 -11.20 -14.27
CA TYR A 311 -25.39 -9.96 -14.45
C TYR A 311 -26.82 -10.31 -14.89
N GLU A 312 -27.80 -9.70 -14.25
CA GLU A 312 -29.20 -9.89 -14.60
C GLU A 312 -29.78 -8.59 -15.14
N ASN A 313 -30.05 -8.58 -16.46
CA ASN A 313 -30.52 -7.40 -17.18
C ASN A 313 -31.84 -6.85 -16.65
N SER A 314 -32.74 -7.70 -16.12
CA SER A 314 -34.03 -7.27 -15.59
C SER A 314 -33.92 -6.48 -14.28
N ALA A 315 -32.87 -6.71 -13.50
CA ALA A 315 -32.67 -6.09 -12.19
C ALA A 315 -31.51 -5.08 -12.16
N GLU A 316 -30.78 -4.94 -13.28
CA GLU A 316 -29.54 -4.15 -13.43
C GLU A 316 -28.53 -4.42 -12.30
N LYS A 317 -28.45 -5.69 -11.86
CA LYS A 317 -27.66 -6.10 -10.70
C LYS A 317 -26.91 -7.40 -10.93
N TRP A 318 -25.74 -7.48 -10.31
CA TRP A 318 -24.95 -8.70 -10.21
C TRP A 318 -25.57 -9.64 -9.16
N GLN A 319 -26.06 -10.79 -9.60
CA GLN A 319 -26.58 -11.84 -8.71
C GLN A 319 -25.48 -12.85 -8.36
N LYS A 320 -25.35 -13.18 -7.07
CA LYS A 320 -24.46 -14.26 -6.60
C LYS A 320 -24.98 -15.61 -7.11
N ARG A 321 -24.11 -16.40 -7.72
CA ARG A 321 -24.43 -17.76 -8.16
C ARG A 321 -23.75 -18.80 -7.28
N ASP A 322 -22.43 -18.74 -7.18
CA ASP A 322 -21.65 -19.77 -6.48
C ASP A 322 -20.44 -19.19 -5.78
N ARG A 323 -20.02 -19.84 -4.68
CA ARG A 323 -18.79 -19.52 -3.97
C ARG A 323 -17.97 -20.79 -3.84
N LEU A 324 -16.85 -20.85 -4.57
CA LEU A 324 -15.99 -22.02 -4.61
C LEU A 324 -14.66 -21.69 -3.91
N SER A 325 -14.21 -22.55 -2.98
CA SER A 325 -12.98 -22.31 -2.22
C SER A 325 -11.81 -23.14 -2.74
N TYR A 326 -10.62 -22.58 -2.69
CA TYR A 326 -9.37 -23.31 -2.89
C TYR A 326 -8.39 -22.95 -1.78
N LYS A 327 -7.84 -23.97 -1.11
CA LYS A 327 -6.77 -23.77 -0.13
C LYS A 327 -5.48 -23.47 -0.85
N ILE A 328 -4.85 -22.36 -0.49
CA ILE A 328 -3.51 -21.99 -0.92
C ILE A 328 -2.54 -22.27 0.22
N SER A 329 -1.40 -22.88 -0.11
CA SER A 329 -0.31 -23.20 0.81
C SER A 329 1.02 -22.89 0.12
N GLY A 330 1.96 -22.19 0.75
CA GLY A 330 3.38 -22.36 0.36
C GLY A 330 4.34 -21.20 0.57
N GLY A 331 5.17 -20.86 -0.45
CA GLY A 331 6.04 -19.66 -0.49
C GLY A 331 6.78 -19.44 -1.83
N ARG A 332 6.17 -18.78 -2.84
CA ARG A 332 6.81 -18.52 -4.16
C ARG A 332 6.53 -17.12 -4.73
N LYS A 333 7.54 -16.53 -5.39
CA LYS A 333 7.49 -15.19 -6.01
C LYS A 333 6.32 -14.95 -7.00
N GLY A 334 5.86 -16.00 -7.70
CA GLY A 334 4.80 -15.91 -8.71
C GLY A 334 3.36 -15.95 -8.18
N GLY A 335 3.18 -16.12 -6.86
CA GLY A 335 1.88 -16.33 -6.23
C GLY A 335 1.34 -17.77 -6.33
N TYR A 336 0.30 -18.05 -5.55
CA TYR A 336 -0.44 -19.31 -5.54
C TYR A 336 -1.47 -19.33 -6.64
N ARG A 337 -1.35 -20.36 -7.47
CA ARG A 337 -2.13 -20.55 -8.66
C ARG A 337 -3.22 -21.56 -8.37
N GLY A 338 -4.46 -21.13 -8.55
CA GLY A 338 -5.65 -21.95 -8.40
C GLY A 338 -6.56 -21.73 -9.60
N TYR A 339 -7.50 -22.66 -9.78
CA TYR A 339 -8.60 -22.45 -10.70
C TYR A 339 -9.88 -23.08 -10.16
N THR A 340 -11.00 -22.50 -10.56
CA THR A 340 -12.32 -23.11 -10.42
C THR A 340 -12.95 -23.24 -11.79
N TYR A 341 -13.96 -24.10 -11.92
CA TYR A 341 -14.60 -24.28 -13.22
C TYR A 341 -16.10 -24.47 -13.09
N LYS A 342 -16.81 -24.10 -14.16
CA LYS A 342 -18.23 -24.33 -14.33
C LYS A 342 -18.50 -25.03 -15.65
N LYS A 343 -19.40 -26.02 -15.60
CA LYS A 343 -19.98 -26.67 -16.77
C LYS A 343 -21.39 -26.11 -16.98
N ASN A 344 -21.87 -26.10 -18.22
CA ASN A 344 -23.22 -25.67 -18.58
C ASN A 344 -23.57 -24.26 -18.06
N ILE A 345 -22.64 -23.33 -18.22
CA ILE A 345 -22.83 -21.95 -17.80
C ILE A 345 -23.78 -21.22 -18.75
N GLU A 346 -24.63 -20.36 -18.19
CA GLU A 346 -25.63 -19.63 -18.97
C GLU A 346 -24.99 -18.46 -19.73
N ARG A 347 -25.60 -18.06 -20.86
CA ARG A 347 -25.16 -16.89 -21.63
C ARG A 347 -25.31 -15.57 -20.86
N GLY A 348 -24.56 -14.56 -21.29
CA GLY A 348 -24.59 -13.20 -20.77
C GLY A 348 -23.31 -12.82 -20.04
N GLU A 349 -23.37 -11.71 -19.30
CA GLU A 349 -22.22 -11.18 -18.57
C GLU A 349 -22.01 -11.87 -17.21
N TRP A 350 -20.75 -12.17 -16.93
CA TRP A 350 -20.30 -12.84 -15.73
C TRP A 350 -19.12 -12.13 -15.10
N ARG A 351 -18.99 -12.33 -13.79
CA ARG A 351 -17.90 -11.81 -13.00
C ARG A 351 -17.49 -12.79 -11.94
N VAL A 352 -16.19 -12.95 -11.74
CA VAL A 352 -15.63 -13.71 -10.62
C VAL A 352 -14.81 -12.78 -9.76
N ASP A 353 -15.25 -12.62 -8.50
CA ASP A 353 -14.47 -11.93 -7.49
C ASP A 353 -13.62 -12.97 -6.74
N ILE A 354 -12.31 -12.74 -6.69
CA ILE A 354 -11.36 -13.55 -5.93
C ILE A 354 -11.26 -12.94 -4.54
N GLU A 355 -11.80 -13.60 -3.52
CA GLU A 355 -12.02 -13.01 -2.20
C GLU A 355 -11.30 -13.81 -1.09
N THR A 356 -10.96 -13.12 0.00
CA THR A 356 -10.55 -13.76 1.25
C THR A 356 -11.75 -14.38 1.97
N GLU A 357 -11.50 -15.12 3.04
CA GLU A 357 -12.56 -15.67 3.89
C GLU A 357 -13.51 -14.60 4.44
N LEU A 358 -12.96 -13.42 4.77
CA LEU A 358 -13.67 -12.24 5.28
C LEU A 358 -14.45 -11.46 4.19
N GLY A 359 -14.39 -11.92 2.92
CA GLY A 359 -15.06 -11.25 1.79
C GLY A 359 -14.35 -9.99 1.32
N GLN A 360 -13.04 -9.85 1.60
CA GLN A 360 -12.21 -8.80 1.02
C GLN A 360 -11.75 -9.25 -0.36
N VAL A 361 -11.96 -8.42 -1.38
CA VAL A 361 -11.64 -8.81 -2.75
C VAL A 361 -10.18 -8.53 -3.09
N LEU A 362 -9.49 -9.56 -3.56
CA LEU A 362 -8.10 -9.60 -4.01
C LEU A 362 -7.94 -9.31 -5.50
N GLY A 363 -9.00 -9.56 -6.28
CA GLY A 363 -9.00 -9.48 -7.73
C GLY A 363 -10.38 -9.71 -8.31
N ARG A 364 -10.64 -9.19 -9.50
CA ARG A 364 -11.90 -9.32 -10.21
C ARG A 364 -11.65 -9.65 -11.67
N ILE A 365 -12.37 -10.64 -12.18
CA ILE A 365 -12.30 -11.09 -13.57
C ILE A 365 -13.72 -10.97 -14.14
N GLU A 366 -13.89 -10.14 -15.15
CA GLU A 366 -15.17 -9.93 -15.86
C GLU A 366 -15.08 -10.56 -17.24
N PHE A 367 -16.15 -11.24 -17.67
CA PHE A 367 -16.20 -11.91 -18.96
C PHE A 367 -17.64 -12.08 -19.44
N GLU A 368 -17.83 -12.20 -20.75
CA GLU A 368 -19.13 -12.42 -21.37
C GLU A 368 -19.17 -13.79 -22.04
N ILE A 369 -20.30 -14.49 -21.91
CA ILE A 369 -20.53 -15.80 -22.52
C ILE A 369 -21.47 -15.63 -23.70
N ILE A 370 -20.91 -15.82 -24.88
CA ILE A 370 -21.65 -15.81 -26.15
C ILE A 370 -21.78 -17.25 -26.65
N GLU A 371 -22.96 -17.65 -27.11
CA GLU A 371 -23.06 -18.92 -27.82
C GLU A 371 -22.49 -18.74 -29.22
N ASN A 372 -21.51 -19.56 -29.56
CA ASN A 372 -20.92 -19.56 -30.88
C ASN A 372 -21.19 -20.93 -31.51
N GLY A 373 -21.76 -20.95 -32.71
CA GLY A 373 -22.18 -22.15 -33.44
C GLY A 373 -21.03 -23.04 -33.96
N GLY A 374 -19.92 -23.14 -33.21
CA GLY A 374 -18.83 -24.08 -33.45
C GLY A 374 -17.50 -23.47 -33.94
N LYS A 375 -17.41 -22.16 -34.20
CA LYS A 375 -16.15 -21.52 -34.61
C LYS A 375 -15.46 -20.83 -33.44
N LYS A 376 -14.70 -21.61 -32.67
CA LYS A 376 -13.68 -21.04 -31.78
C LYS A 376 -12.53 -20.55 -32.65
N GLY A 377 -11.96 -19.38 -32.36
CA GLY A 377 -10.84 -18.80 -33.10
C GLY A 377 -9.59 -19.69 -33.09
N ARG A 378 -8.39 -19.13 -33.29
CA ARG A 378 -7.17 -19.94 -33.18
C ARG A 378 -6.88 -20.25 -31.69
N GLU A 379 -6.63 -21.52 -31.37
CA GLU A 379 -6.24 -21.95 -30.01
C GLU A 379 -4.81 -21.47 -29.70
N PHE A 380 -4.63 -20.87 -28.52
CA PHE A 380 -3.32 -20.53 -27.97
C PHE A 380 -3.14 -21.27 -26.64
N SER A 381 -1.90 -21.70 -26.39
CA SER A 381 -1.50 -22.34 -25.14
C SER A 381 -0.42 -21.51 -24.47
N MET A 382 -0.63 -21.13 -23.22
CA MET A 382 0.34 -20.38 -22.42
C MET A 382 0.69 -21.17 -21.16
N LYS A 383 1.96 -21.11 -20.76
CA LYS A 383 2.41 -21.60 -19.45
C LYS A 383 2.37 -20.45 -18.45
N LYS A 384 1.61 -20.64 -17.37
CA LYS A 384 1.50 -19.71 -16.26
C LYS A 384 2.31 -20.19 -15.05
#